data_AF-A0A974CED0-F1
#
_entry.id   AF-A0A974CED0-F1
#
_cell.length_a   1.000
_cell.length_b   1.000
_cell.length_c   1.000
_cell.angle_alpha   90.00
_cell.angle_beta   90.00
_cell.angle_gamma   90.00
#
_symmetry.space_group_name_H-M   'P 1'
#
loop_
_entity.id
_entity.type
_entity.pdbx_description
1 polymer ?
#
loop_
_entity_poly.entity_id
_entity_poly.type
_entity_poly.pdbx_seq_one_letter_code
_entity_poly.pdbx_strand_id
1 'polypeptide(L)'
;MAIPISDLFFYYNLGLHFYITEQLNDDWYCVKDRITQEKMLMKKVPVISSWGKSLHNFLFLPYHPRLLVPYAVLYDRNGSIHYLMEYKHVLGETHNSKQYASIWI
;
A
#
# COMPACT_ATOMS: atom_id res chain seq x y z
N MET A 1 -24.23 26.20 1.80
CA MET A 1 -22.98 26.50 1.07
C MET A 1 -22.21 25.20 0.96
N ALA A 2 -22.05 24.68 -0.26
CA ALA A 2 -21.32 23.44 -0.52
C ALA A 2 -19.81 23.75 -0.60
N ILE A 3 -19.00 23.03 0.17
CA ILE A 3 -17.55 23.12 0.11
C ILE A 3 -17.10 22.42 -1.20
N PRO A 4 -16.31 23.07 -2.06
CA PRO A 4 -15.84 22.42 -3.28
C PRO A 4 -14.89 21.27 -2.91
N ILE A 5 -15.22 20.07 -3.39
CA ILE A 5 -14.41 18.85 -3.26
C ILE A 5 -13.30 18.91 -4.32
N SER A 6 -12.43 19.91 -4.25
CA SER A 6 -11.24 20.01 -5.09
C SER A 6 -10.00 19.89 -4.21
N ASP A 7 -9.23 18.83 -4.45
CA ASP A 7 -7.86 18.61 -3.98
C ASP A 7 -7.63 18.26 -2.50
N LEU A 8 -8.48 17.40 -1.93
CA LEU A 8 -8.09 16.64 -0.73
C LEU A 8 -7.13 15.50 -1.11
N PHE A 9 -5.95 15.85 -1.62
CA PHE A 9 -4.79 14.96 -1.56
C PHE A 9 -4.36 14.89 -0.09
N PHE A 10 -4.92 13.94 0.64
CA PHE A 10 -4.46 13.65 1.99
C PHE A 10 -3.03 13.12 1.91
N TYR A 11 -2.07 13.98 2.27
CA TYR A 11 -0.66 13.61 2.40
C TYR A 11 -0.50 12.77 3.67
N TYR A 12 -0.69 11.48 3.53
CA TYR A 12 -0.40 10.53 4.58
C TYR A 12 1.12 10.40 4.77
N ASN A 13 1.54 10.14 6.01
CA ASN A 13 2.94 10.03 6.39
C ASN A 13 3.13 8.79 7.28
N LEU A 14 4.15 7.99 6.96
CA LEU A 14 4.54 6.80 7.70
C LEU A 14 5.10 7.20 9.08
N GLY A 15 4.59 6.59 10.15
CA GLY A 15 4.91 6.94 11.54
C GLY A 15 3.88 7.87 12.19
N LEU A 16 3.27 8.77 11.41
CA LEU A 16 2.19 9.65 11.88
C LEU A 16 0.81 9.01 11.73
N HIS A 17 0.50 8.49 10.53
CA HIS A 17 -0.82 7.93 10.22
C HIS A 17 -0.83 6.41 10.28
N PHE A 18 0.29 5.79 9.88
CA PHE A 18 0.47 4.35 9.86
C PHE A 18 1.67 3.96 10.71
N TYR A 19 1.59 2.86 11.44
CA TYR A 19 2.74 2.29 12.13
C TYR A 19 2.95 0.84 11.72
N ILE A 20 4.21 0.46 11.58
CA ILE A 20 4.60 -0.93 11.26
C ILE A 20 4.32 -1.78 12.48
N THR A 21 3.58 -2.87 12.26
CA THR A 21 3.27 -3.87 13.28
C THR A 21 4.14 -5.12 13.14
N GLU A 22 4.54 -5.44 11.90
CA GLU A 22 5.34 -6.62 11.59
C GLU A 22 6.10 -6.41 10.27
N GLN A 23 7.33 -6.91 10.18
CA GLN A 23 8.08 -6.98 8.92
C GLN A 23 7.94 -8.39 8.36
N LEU A 24 7.40 -8.52 7.15
CA LEU A 24 7.19 -9.81 6.49
C LEU A 24 8.39 -10.26 5.66
N ASN A 25 9.07 -9.29 5.03
CA ASN A 25 10.37 -9.45 4.36
C ASN A 25 11.00 -8.06 4.13
N ASP A 26 12.04 -7.95 3.29
CA ASP A 26 12.78 -6.71 3.04
C ASP A 26 11.90 -5.57 2.53
N ASP A 27 10.89 -5.89 1.71
CA ASP A 27 10.05 -4.89 1.04
C ASP A 27 8.59 -4.90 1.51
N TRP A 28 8.17 -5.89 2.31
CA TRP A 28 6.79 -6.07 2.75
C TRP A 28 6.63 -5.98 4.26
N TYR A 29 5.59 -5.25 4.68
CA TYR A 29 5.32 -4.92 6.07
C TYR A 29 3.82 -5.01 6.34
N CYS A 30 3.45 -5.48 7.52
CA CYS A 30 2.12 -5.22 8.07
C CYS A 30 2.14 -3.85 8.75
N VAL A 31 1.14 -3.03 8.45
CA VAL A 31 0.96 -1.73 9.09
C VAL A 31 -0.45 -1.62 9.63
N LYS A 32 -0.64 -0.69 10.56
CA LYS A 32 -1.95 -0.39 11.12
C LYS A 32 -2.19 1.11 11.06
N ASP A 33 -3.39 1.48 10.62
CA ASP A 33 -3.86 2.86 10.65
C ASP A 33 -4.06 3.29 12.12
N ARG A 34 -3.54 4.45 12.50
CA ARG A 34 -3.67 4.96 13.86
C ARG A 34 -5.08 5.39 14.22
N ILE A 35 -5.83 5.92 13.26
CA ILE A 35 -7.19 6.43 13.46
C ILE A 35 -8.18 5.28 13.38
N THR A 36 -8.19 4.54 12.27
CA THR A 36 -9.20 3.49 12.03
C THR A 36 -8.85 2.17 12.72
N GLN A 37 -7.59 1.99 13.14
CA GLN A 37 -7.07 0.72 13.64
C GLN A 37 -7.17 -0.43 12.63
N GLU A 38 -7.40 -0.13 11.35
CA GLU A 38 -7.42 -1.14 10.30
C GLU A 38 -6.01 -1.66 10.03
N LYS A 39 -5.89 -2.98 9.88
CA LYS A 39 -4.64 -3.63 9.48
C LYS A 39 -4.54 -3.57 7.95
N MET A 40 -3.36 -3.21 7.46
CA MET A 40 -3.07 -3.06 6.05
C MET A 40 -1.73 -3.72 5.71
N LEU A 41 -1.57 -4.05 4.44
CA LEU A 41 -0.31 -4.52 3.88
C LEU A 41 0.41 -3.34 3.22
N MET A 42 1.70 -3.18 3.49
CA MET A 42 2.52 -2.13 2.92
C MET A 42 3.69 -2.71 2.15
N LYS A 43 3.84 -2.31 0.88
CA LYS A 43 5.03 -2.60 0.07
C LYS A 43 5.89 -1.34 -0.05
N LYS A 44 7.16 -1.44 0.31
CA LYS A 44 8.18 -0.41 0.07
C LYS A 44 8.82 -0.63 -1.30
N VAL A 45 8.95 0.44 -2.09
CA VAL A 45 9.56 0.40 -3.42
C VAL A 45 10.49 1.61 -3.59
N PRO A 46 11.79 1.41 -3.89
CA PRO A 46 12.71 2.51 -4.16
C PRO A 46 12.33 3.30 -5.42
N VAL A 47 12.45 4.63 -5.35
CA VAL A 47 12.11 5.58 -6.44
C VAL A 47 13.06 5.49 -7.64
N ILE A 48 14.18 4.77 -7.51
CA ILE A 48 15.10 4.46 -8.61
C ILE A 48 14.57 3.38 -9.59
N SER A 49 13.49 2.69 -9.24
CA SER A 49 12.84 1.70 -10.10
C SER A 49 11.76 2.33 -10.99
N SER A 50 11.22 1.62 -11.98
CA SER A 50 10.11 2.08 -12.85
C SER A 50 8.77 2.25 -12.10
N TRP A 51 8.78 3.05 -11.03
CA TRP A 51 7.68 3.24 -10.08
C TRP A 51 6.44 3.83 -10.73
N GLY A 52 6.58 4.62 -11.80
CA GLY A 52 5.44 5.20 -12.53
C GLY A 52 4.52 4.13 -13.13
N LYS A 53 5.09 3.06 -13.73
CA LYS A 53 4.30 1.94 -14.26
C LYS A 53 3.65 1.14 -13.14
N SER A 54 4.39 0.89 -12.06
CA SER A 54 3.90 0.18 -10.87
C SER A 54 2.76 0.95 -10.18
N LEU A 55 2.88 2.27 -10.09
CA LEU A 55 1.86 3.17 -9.54
C LEU A 55 0.61 3.21 -10.41
N HIS A 56 0.77 3.31 -11.73
CA HIS A 56 -0.36 3.27 -12.65
C HIS A 56 -1.12 1.94 -12.53
N ASN A 57 -0.41 0.81 -12.57
CA ASN A 57 -1.04 -0.50 -12.37
C ASN A 57 -1.74 -0.53 -11.00
N PHE A 58 -1.06 -0.11 -9.93
CA PHE A 58 -1.63 -0.10 -8.59
C PHE A 58 -2.94 0.70 -8.49
N LEU A 59 -3.02 1.89 -9.09
CA LEU A 59 -4.20 2.76 -8.99
C LEU A 59 -5.34 2.37 -9.93
N PHE A 60 -5.02 1.77 -11.08
CA PHE A 60 -5.99 1.50 -12.16
C PHE A 60 -6.27 0.02 -12.39
N LEU A 61 -5.79 -0.88 -11.51
CA LEU A 61 -6.14 -2.30 -11.58
C LEU A 61 -7.67 -2.47 -11.45
N PRO A 62 -8.31 -3.19 -12.39
CA PRO A 62 -9.73 -3.46 -12.29
C PRO A 62 -10.01 -4.24 -11.01
N TYR A 63 -11.10 -3.89 -10.33
CA TYR A 63 -11.52 -4.60 -9.13
C TYR A 63 -11.71 -6.10 -9.45
N HIS A 64 -10.96 -6.95 -8.74
CA HIS A 64 -11.07 -8.39 -8.87
C HIS A 64 -10.96 -9.05 -7.49
N PRO A 65 -11.80 -10.04 -7.14
CA PRO A 65 -11.83 -10.63 -5.79
C PRO A 65 -10.49 -11.20 -5.30
N ARG A 66 -9.64 -11.62 -6.24
CA ARG A 66 -8.29 -12.16 -5.97
C ARG A 66 -7.18 -11.11 -5.90
N LEU A 67 -7.46 -9.87 -6.29
CA LEU A 67 -6.52 -8.75 -6.17
C LEU A 67 -6.67 -8.08 -4.81
N LEU A 68 -5.58 -7.50 -4.30
CA LEU A 68 -5.63 -6.66 -3.11
C LEU A 68 -6.14 -5.28 -3.50
N VAL A 69 -7.04 -4.73 -2.69
CA VAL A 69 -7.61 -3.41 -2.95
C VAL A 69 -6.57 -2.35 -2.56
N PRO A 70 -6.20 -1.45 -3.48
CA PRO A 70 -5.37 -0.29 -3.18
C PRO A 70 -6.02 0.60 -2.12
N TYR A 71 -5.25 1.02 -1.11
CA TYR A 71 -5.72 1.93 -0.06
C TYR A 71 -5.09 3.32 -0.21
N ALA A 72 -3.75 3.40 -0.18
CA ALA A 72 -3.05 4.67 -0.26
C ALA A 72 -1.62 4.48 -0.81
N VAL A 73 -1.03 5.59 -1.25
CA VAL A 73 0.38 5.66 -1.67
C VAL A 73 1.07 6.76 -0.88
N LEU A 74 2.17 6.43 -0.22
CA LEU A 74 3.01 7.37 0.52
C LEU A 74 4.34 7.57 -0.19
N TYR A 75 4.89 8.77 -0.09
CA TYR A 75 6.25 9.06 -0.49
C TYR A 75 7.09 9.37 0.75
N ASP A 76 8.18 8.63 0.94
CA ASP A 76 9.19 8.92 1.96
C ASP A 76 10.32 9.77 1.34
N ARG A 77 10.82 10.73 2.12
CA ARG A 77 11.96 11.60 1.78
C ARG A 77 13.25 10.82 1.57
N ASN A 78 13.33 9.58 2.03
CA ASN A 78 14.44 8.66 1.76
C ASN A 78 14.39 8.03 0.35
N GLY A 79 13.52 8.52 -0.55
CA GLY A 79 13.45 8.05 -1.93
C GLY A 79 12.76 6.69 -2.06
N SER A 80 11.72 6.45 -1.25
CA SER A 80 10.88 5.24 -1.33
C SER A 80 9.42 5.62 -1.47
N ILE A 81 8.68 4.83 -2.25
CA ILE A 81 7.23 4.86 -2.33
C ILE A 81 6.68 3.68 -1.53
N HIS A 82 5.66 3.94 -0.73
CA HIS A 82 4.97 2.93 0.06
C HIS A 82 3.57 2.75 -0.47
N TYR A 83 3.25 1.54 -0.92
CA TYR A 83 1.94 1.18 -1.41
C TYR A 83 1.18 0.44 -0.31
N LEU A 84 0.11 1.05 0.19
CA LEU A 84 -0.79 0.47 1.17
C LEU A 84 -1.97 -0.19 0.49
N MET A 85 -2.25 -1.42 0.84
CA MET A 85 -3.36 -2.20 0.30
C MET A 85 -4.06 -2.98 1.41
N GLU A 86 -5.27 -3.42 1.11
CA GLU A 86 -6.09 -4.25 2.00
C GLU A 86 -5.29 -5.42 2.56
N TYR A 87 -5.38 -5.63 3.88
CA TYR A 87 -4.88 -6.84 4.50
C TYR A 87 -5.90 -7.95 4.36
N LYS A 88 -5.78 -8.78 3.32
CA LYS A 88 -6.49 -10.06 3.28
C LYS A 88 -5.74 -11.03 4.17
N HIS A 89 -6.40 -11.53 5.22
CA HIS A 89 -5.90 -12.66 5.98
C HIS A 89 -5.74 -13.80 4.98
N VAL A 90 -4.52 -14.10 4.53
CA VAL A 90 -4.27 -15.21 3.61
C VAL A 90 -4.52 -16.49 4.40
N LEU A 91 -5.80 -16.88 4.45
CA LEU A 91 -6.26 -18.19 4.87
C LEU A 91 -5.79 -19.17 3.81
N GLY A 92 -4.63 -19.79 4.05
CA GLY A 92 -4.10 -20.87 3.23
C GLY A 92 -2.59 -20.77 3.01
N GLU A 93 -1.83 -21.37 3.94
CA GLU A 93 -0.58 -22.10 3.67
C GLU A 93 0.34 -21.56 2.55
N THR A 94 1.02 -20.47 2.82
CA THR A 94 2.49 -20.30 2.68
C THR A 94 2.79 -18.81 2.65
N HIS A 95 3.75 -18.40 3.48
CA HIS A 95 4.47 -17.13 3.33
C HIS A 95 5.21 -17.12 1.98
N ASN A 96 4.50 -16.91 0.88
CA ASN A 96 5.07 -16.82 -0.45
C ASN A 96 4.84 -15.41 -0.99
N SER A 97 5.88 -14.59 -0.89
CA SER A 97 5.99 -13.25 -1.51
C SER A 97 5.61 -13.23 -3.00
N LYS A 98 5.63 -14.40 -3.66
CA LYS A 98 5.17 -14.62 -5.04
C LYS A 98 3.68 -14.35 -5.26
N GLN A 99 2.81 -14.58 -4.28
CA GLN A 99 1.37 -14.35 -4.43
C GLN A 99 1.02 -12.85 -4.46
N TYR A 100 1.80 -12.03 -3.76
CA TYR A 100 1.65 -10.57 -3.75
C TYR A 100 2.37 -9.89 -4.93
N ALA A 101 3.29 -10.61 -5.59
CA ALA A 101 4.04 -10.12 -6.74
C ALA A 101 3.19 -10.03 -8.03
N SER A 102 2.13 -10.82 -8.15
CA SER A 102 1.25 -10.85 -9.34
C SER A 102 0.43 -9.58 -9.55
N ILE A 103 0.36 -8.70 -8.55
CA ILE A 103 -0.27 -7.37 -8.63
C ILE A 103 0.65 -6.37 -9.39
N TRP A 104 1.92 -6.71 -9.57
CA TRP A 104 2.97 -5.80 -10.06
C TRP A 104 3.49 -6.11 -11.48
N ILE A 105 2.93 -7.11 -12.17
CA ILE A 105 3.31 -7.48 -13.55
C ILE A 105 2.42 -6.74 -14.56
#